data_AF-A0A1I7TPM6-F1
#
_entry.id   AF-A0A1I7TPM6-F1
#
_cell.length_a   1.000
_cell.length_b   1.000
_cell.length_c   1.000
_cell.angle_alpha   90.00
_cell.angle_beta   90.00
_cell.angle_gamma   90.00
#
_symmetry.space_group_name_H-M   'P 1'
#
loop_
_entity.id
_entity.type
_entity.pdbx_description
1 polymer ?
#
loop_
_entity_poly.entity_id
_entity_poly.type
_entity_poly.pdbx_seq_one_letter_code
_entity_poly.pdbx_strand_id
1 'polypeptide(L)'
;MEKLDQEANDAEIRSIDKAIVEKTNKVALEKKETLDQVSEERILEAAASSIRDRIEIASLRSILLLETAFYGEPDQKFYDFPKEMNKDQLKVFKTLNQKVVNFLKKANVEDEKIRLEVEGLLKEGKIDEAESLLYDYKYYLTETVEKAKKEGLELKRQWDEVWKVTVAEKKEEVSLNELKNEMEKKIEEQKKKFEKTQEHNKEIETIRNEMRISQTEVDYGRYRKMENSLKNMATWYEERERTLAWRMKEMEMKMNRLTTSKNLLVEEENDYEELFDRFIDSEEEVKRLNGVVDYLDKRLEKMEERYEMIVRKMGEEQEETANELESVKRELMEAKEELERFIDTNI
;
A
#
# COMPACT_ATOMS: atom_id res chain seq x y z
N MET A 1 33.85 41.77 47.73
CA MET A 1 34.39 40.71 46.86
C MET A 1 33.32 39.66 46.59
N GLU A 2 32.63 39.11 47.59
CA GLU A 2 31.60 38.04 47.40
C GLU A 2 30.49 38.34 46.37
N LYS A 3 29.99 39.57 46.26
CA LYS A 3 28.94 39.90 45.26
C LYS A 3 29.43 39.85 43.80
N LEU A 4 30.70 40.18 43.55
CA LEU A 4 31.26 40.14 42.20
C LEU A 4 31.57 38.70 41.77
N ASP A 5 31.96 37.84 42.71
CA ASP A 5 32.20 36.42 42.45
C ASP A 5 30.89 35.64 42.19
N GLN A 6 29.79 36.04 42.85
CA GLN A 6 28.45 35.49 42.55
C GLN A 6 27.92 35.93 41.18
N GLU A 7 28.08 37.20 40.81
CA GLU A 7 27.65 37.68 39.48
C GLU A 7 28.44 37.04 38.33
N ALA A 8 29.74 36.78 38.54
CA ALA A 8 30.58 36.06 37.58
C ALA A 8 30.14 34.60 37.41
N ASN A 9 29.89 33.88 38.51
CA ASN A 9 29.36 32.52 38.47
C ASN A 9 27.98 32.44 37.81
N ASP A 10 27.08 33.39 38.11
CA ASP A 10 25.74 33.42 37.51
C ASP A 10 25.77 33.78 36.02
N ALA A 11 26.79 34.51 35.56
CA ALA A 11 27.00 34.78 34.13
C ALA A 11 27.55 33.53 33.41
N GLU A 12 28.44 32.78 34.07
CA GLU A 12 29.01 31.55 33.51
C GLU A 12 27.97 30.43 33.41
N ILE A 13 27.12 30.25 34.42
CA ILE A 13 25.99 29.31 34.40
C ILE A 13 25.01 29.65 33.26
N ARG A 14 24.66 30.94 33.10
CA ARG A 14 23.78 31.38 32.01
C ARG A 14 24.37 31.16 30.62
N SER A 15 25.69 31.27 30.48
CA SER A 15 26.42 30.97 29.24
C SER A 15 26.35 29.47 28.91
N ILE A 16 26.54 28.62 29.91
CA ILE A 16 26.46 27.16 29.78
C ILE A 16 25.04 26.71 29.41
N ASP A 17 24.02 27.23 30.11
CA ASP A 17 22.62 26.91 29.81
C ASP A 17 22.22 27.32 28.39
N LYS A 18 22.68 28.49 27.93
CA LYS A 18 22.46 28.94 26.56
C LYS A 18 23.11 28.01 25.54
N ALA A 19 24.35 27.58 25.79
CA ALA A 19 25.07 26.64 24.92
C ALA A 19 24.40 25.26 24.86
N ILE A 20 23.86 24.77 25.99
CA ILE A 20 23.12 23.51 26.06
C ILE A 20 21.81 23.60 25.26
N VAL A 21 21.07 24.72 25.39
CA VAL A 21 19.83 24.94 24.65
C VAL A 21 20.10 25.04 23.15
N GLU A 22 21.12 25.79 22.71
CA GLU A 22 21.52 25.86 21.30
C GLU A 22 21.89 24.48 20.73
N LYS A 23 22.67 23.70 21.48
CA LYS A 23 23.08 22.35 21.06
C LYS A 23 21.89 21.39 20.98
N THR A 24 20.95 21.47 21.92
CA THR A 24 19.74 20.63 21.96
C THR A 24 18.79 20.99 20.81
N ASN A 25 18.61 22.29 20.54
CA ASN A 25 17.81 22.77 19.42
C ASN A 25 18.42 22.38 18.07
N LYS A 26 19.75 22.43 17.94
CA LYS A 26 20.44 21.96 16.73
C LYS A 26 20.23 20.47 16.48
N VAL A 27 20.38 19.64 17.51
CA VAL A 27 20.11 18.19 17.41
C VAL A 27 18.64 17.90 17.11
N ALA A 28 17.71 18.69 17.64
CA ALA A 28 16.29 18.55 17.34
C ALA A 28 15.95 18.97 15.89
N LEU A 29 16.61 20.02 15.37
CA LEU A 29 16.48 20.44 13.97
C LEU A 29 17.03 19.37 13.02
N GLU A 30 18.24 18.87 13.29
CA GLU A 30 18.87 17.80 12.51
C GLU A 30 18.03 16.52 12.52
N LYS A 31 17.42 16.18 13.67
CA LYS A 31 16.47 15.05 13.80
C LYS A 31 15.15 15.29 13.05
N LYS A 32 14.68 16.54 12.95
CA LYS A 32 13.45 16.88 12.24
C LYS A 32 13.68 16.88 10.73
N GLU A 33 14.77 17.46 10.25
CA GLU A 33 15.16 17.43 8.83
C GLU A 33 15.38 15.99 8.33
N THR A 34 16.01 15.14 9.15
CA THR A 34 16.13 13.71 8.82
C THR A 34 14.78 12.98 8.83
N LEU A 35 13.84 13.34 9.73
CA LEU A 35 12.50 12.77 9.73
C LEU A 35 11.69 13.19 8.50
N ASP A 36 11.78 14.46 8.12
CA ASP A 36 11.08 15.05 6.98
C ASP A 36 11.62 14.45 5.67
N GLN A 37 12.95 14.31 5.52
CA GLN A 37 13.57 13.63 4.37
C GLN A 37 13.21 12.14 4.26
N VAL A 38 13.10 11.43 5.40
CA VAL A 38 12.67 10.02 5.43
C VAL A 38 11.18 9.89 5.12
N SER A 39 10.36 10.89 5.47
CA SER A 39 8.93 10.91 5.16
C SER A 39 8.67 11.15 3.67
N GLU A 40 9.37 12.08 3.04
CA GLU A 40 9.27 12.35 1.59
C GLU A 40 9.76 11.16 0.75
N GLU A 41 10.83 10.51 1.18
CA GLU A 41 11.36 9.29 0.53
C GLU A 41 10.34 8.15 0.55
N ARG A 42 9.69 7.92 1.70
CA ARG A 42 8.64 6.90 1.82
C ARG A 42 7.41 7.21 0.98
N ILE A 43 7.02 8.48 0.86
CA ILE A 43 5.87 8.90 0.04
C ILE A 43 6.17 8.72 -1.45
N LEU A 44 7.35 9.13 -1.91
CA LEU A 44 7.79 8.95 -3.31
C LEU A 44 7.95 7.47 -3.67
N GLU A 45 8.47 6.65 -2.76
CA GLU A 45 8.59 5.20 -2.96
C GLU A 45 7.26 4.47 -2.96
N ALA A 46 6.30 4.88 -2.11
CA ALA A 46 4.95 4.31 -2.11
C ALA A 46 4.16 4.69 -3.37
N ALA A 47 4.49 5.82 -4.01
CA ALA A 47 3.91 6.25 -5.27
C ALA A 47 4.53 5.57 -6.51
N ALA A 48 5.77 5.08 -6.41
CA ALA A 48 6.49 4.42 -7.49
C ALA A 48 5.98 2.99 -7.71
N SER A 49 5.31 2.75 -8.84
CA SER A 49 4.60 1.48 -9.08
C SER A 49 5.48 0.32 -9.58
N SER A 50 6.72 0.62 -9.99
CA SER A 50 7.67 -0.39 -10.47
C SER A 50 9.06 -0.22 -9.85
N ILE A 51 9.83 -1.31 -9.79
CA ILE A 51 11.24 -1.28 -9.36
C ILE A 51 12.05 -0.30 -10.23
N ARG A 52 11.70 -0.18 -11.52
CA ARG A 52 12.34 0.77 -12.45
C ARG A 52 12.15 2.22 -12.04
N ASP A 53 10.92 2.61 -11.68
CA ASP A 53 10.62 3.98 -11.24
C ASP A 53 11.39 4.30 -9.94
N ARG A 54 11.51 3.31 -9.03
CA ARG A 54 12.24 3.47 -7.78
C ARG A 54 13.75 3.67 -7.99
N ILE A 55 14.36 3.00 -8.97
CA ILE A 55 15.76 3.24 -9.36
C ILE A 55 15.91 4.67 -9.88
N GLU A 56 15.04 5.09 -10.79
CA GLU A 56 15.11 6.43 -11.39
C GLU A 56 14.98 7.54 -10.34
N ILE A 57 14.03 7.40 -9.41
CA ILE A 57 13.86 8.33 -8.29
C ILE A 57 15.10 8.37 -7.40
N ALA A 58 15.65 7.21 -7.03
CA ALA A 58 16.84 7.14 -6.18
C ALA A 58 18.06 7.83 -6.84
N SER A 59 18.24 7.62 -8.15
CA SER A 59 19.34 8.21 -8.92
C SER A 59 19.19 9.73 -9.04
N LEU A 60 18.00 10.22 -9.40
CA LEU A 60 17.73 11.66 -9.51
C LEU A 60 17.91 12.37 -8.18
N ARG A 61 17.40 11.79 -7.09
CA ARG A 61 17.57 12.35 -5.74
C ARG A 61 19.03 12.42 -5.34
N SER A 62 19.79 11.38 -5.65
CA SER A 62 21.23 11.34 -5.32
C SER A 62 22.01 12.38 -6.10
N ILE A 63 21.67 12.63 -7.37
CA ILE A 63 22.27 13.71 -8.15
C ILE A 63 22.00 15.07 -7.50
N LEU A 64 20.75 15.34 -7.09
CA LEU A 64 20.40 16.58 -6.41
C LEU A 64 21.19 16.74 -5.11
N LEU A 65 21.26 15.67 -4.30
CA LEU A 65 22.01 15.67 -3.04
C LEU A 65 23.52 15.82 -3.25
N LEU A 66 24.06 15.33 -4.38
CA LEU A 66 25.46 15.58 -4.76
C LEU A 66 25.68 17.05 -5.09
N GLU A 67 24.76 17.70 -5.79
CA GLU A 67 24.84 19.14 -6.06
C GLU A 67 24.78 19.96 -4.76
N THR A 68 23.82 19.67 -3.87
CA THR A 68 23.73 20.38 -2.59
C THR A 68 24.93 20.11 -1.68
N ALA A 69 25.49 18.90 -1.71
CA ALA A 69 26.71 18.56 -0.97
C ALA A 69 27.91 19.45 -1.35
N PHE A 70 28.01 19.85 -2.62
CA PHE A 70 29.11 20.67 -3.11
C PHE A 70 28.80 22.17 -3.10
N TYR A 71 27.59 22.59 -3.43
CA TYR A 71 27.24 24.00 -3.61
C TYR A 71 26.46 24.61 -2.44
N GLY A 72 26.09 23.80 -1.45
CA GLY A 72 25.15 24.19 -0.39
C GLY A 72 23.70 24.11 -0.86
N GLU A 73 22.77 24.26 0.09
CA GLU A 73 21.35 24.34 -0.21
C GLU A 73 21.02 25.60 -1.03
N PRO A 74 19.94 25.62 -1.83
CA PRO A 74 19.59 26.76 -2.67
C PRO A 74 19.43 28.09 -1.92
N ASP A 75 18.96 28.02 -0.67
CA ASP A 75 18.78 29.14 0.27
C ASP A 75 20.04 29.43 1.11
N GLN A 76 20.97 28.47 1.22
CA GLN A 76 22.21 28.54 1.99
C GLN A 76 23.43 28.13 1.16
N LYS A 77 23.65 28.84 0.06
CA LYS A 77 24.75 28.54 -0.85
C LYS A 77 26.10 28.67 -0.17
N PHE A 78 26.99 27.73 -0.45
CA PHE A 78 28.37 27.74 0.04
C PHE A 78 29.20 28.85 -0.58
N TYR A 79 28.93 29.21 -1.84
CA TYR A 79 29.80 30.12 -2.59
C TYR A 79 29.03 31.30 -3.18
N ASP A 80 29.46 32.50 -2.81
CA ASP A 80 29.13 33.73 -3.52
C ASP A 80 30.25 34.00 -4.52
N PHE A 81 30.12 33.44 -5.72
CA PHE A 81 31.14 33.57 -6.75
C PHE A 81 31.26 35.03 -7.24
N PRO A 82 32.39 35.73 -6.96
CA PRO A 82 32.57 37.10 -7.42
C PRO A 82 32.79 37.14 -8.94
N LYS A 83 32.50 38.30 -9.57
CA LYS A 83 32.77 38.52 -10.99
C LYS A 83 34.25 38.35 -11.33
N GLU A 84 35.15 38.71 -10.43
CA GLU A 84 36.59 38.52 -10.57
C GLU A 84 37.09 37.65 -9.42
N MET A 85 37.69 36.51 -9.78
CA MET A 85 38.30 35.59 -8.82
C MET A 85 39.82 35.75 -8.85
N ASN A 86 40.44 35.79 -7.68
CA ASN A 86 41.90 35.70 -7.60
C ASN A 86 42.38 34.28 -8.00
N LYS A 87 43.69 34.12 -8.15
CA LYS A 87 44.30 32.85 -8.63
C LYS A 87 43.95 31.66 -7.72
N ASP A 88 43.86 31.89 -6.41
CA ASP A 88 43.60 30.85 -5.42
C ASP A 88 42.10 30.47 -5.38
N GLN A 89 41.20 31.45 -5.47
CA GLN A 89 39.76 31.23 -5.67
C GLN A 89 39.49 30.43 -6.95
N LEU A 90 40.15 30.80 -8.05
CA LEU A 90 40.00 30.09 -9.33
C LEU A 90 40.47 28.64 -9.23
N LYS A 91 41.52 28.36 -8.42
CA LYS A 91 42.03 27.00 -8.18
C LYS A 91 41.02 26.16 -7.40
N VAL A 92 40.42 26.71 -6.34
CA VAL A 92 39.36 26.03 -5.57
C VAL A 92 38.14 25.76 -6.46
N PHE A 93 37.70 26.74 -7.26
CA PHE A 93 36.57 26.58 -8.19
C PHE A 93 36.81 25.50 -9.25
N LYS A 94 37.99 25.44 -9.86
CA LYS A 94 38.34 24.38 -10.82
C LYS A 94 38.31 22.99 -10.15
N THR A 95 38.81 22.91 -8.91
CA THR A 95 38.82 21.66 -8.13
C THR A 95 37.40 21.22 -7.79
N LEU A 96 36.54 22.15 -7.39
CA LEU A 96 35.11 21.92 -7.13
C LEU A 96 34.42 21.30 -8.36
N ASN A 97 34.49 21.96 -9.52
CA ASN A 97 33.84 21.46 -10.73
C ASN A 97 34.36 20.08 -11.15
N GLN A 98 35.67 19.85 -11.05
CA GLN A 98 36.25 18.55 -11.37
C GLN A 98 35.73 17.45 -10.44
N LYS A 99 35.59 17.73 -9.14
CA LYS A 99 35.05 16.77 -8.17
C LYS A 99 33.59 16.46 -8.43
N VAL A 100 32.75 17.48 -8.63
CA VAL A 100 31.32 17.30 -8.97
C VAL A 100 31.18 16.39 -10.20
N VAL A 101 31.89 16.69 -11.29
CA VAL A 101 31.88 15.88 -12.51
C VAL A 101 32.33 14.44 -12.26
N ASN A 102 33.34 14.23 -11.42
CA ASN A 102 33.83 12.89 -11.10
C ASN A 102 32.80 12.07 -10.30
N PHE A 103 32.12 12.68 -9.33
CA PHE A 103 31.05 12.02 -8.57
C PHE A 103 29.85 11.69 -9.46
N LEU A 104 29.41 12.63 -10.30
CA LEU A 104 28.31 12.38 -11.25
C LEU A 104 28.64 11.27 -12.25
N LYS A 105 29.87 11.23 -12.78
CA LYS A 105 30.31 10.14 -13.67
C LYS A 105 30.26 8.78 -12.98
N LYS A 106 30.73 8.69 -11.72
CA LYS A 106 30.70 7.44 -10.95
C LYS A 106 29.28 6.99 -10.65
N ALA A 107 28.40 7.91 -10.26
CA ALA A 107 27.00 7.62 -10.01
C ALA A 107 26.30 7.12 -11.27
N ASN A 108 26.52 7.77 -12.42
CA ASN A 108 25.90 7.37 -13.69
C ASN A 108 26.37 6.00 -14.19
N VAL A 109 27.66 5.66 -13.99
CA VAL A 109 28.18 4.34 -14.38
C VAL A 109 27.53 3.24 -13.55
N GLU A 110 27.37 3.46 -12.24
CA GLU A 110 26.70 2.48 -11.38
C GLU A 110 25.20 2.41 -11.67
N ASP A 111 24.53 3.54 -11.91
CA ASP A 111 23.11 3.59 -12.30
C ASP A 111 22.82 2.73 -13.54
N GLU A 112 23.62 2.90 -14.59
CA GLU A 112 23.45 2.14 -15.83
C GLU A 112 23.66 0.64 -15.62
N LYS A 113 24.69 0.27 -14.85
CA LYS A 113 24.97 -1.12 -14.51
C LYS A 113 23.79 -1.77 -13.77
N ILE A 114 23.28 -1.09 -12.73
CA ILE A 114 22.16 -1.58 -11.93
C ILE A 114 20.87 -1.66 -12.75
N ARG A 115 20.60 -0.68 -13.62
CA ARG A 115 19.44 -0.72 -14.53
C ARG A 115 19.47 -1.96 -15.42
N LEU A 116 20.61 -2.25 -16.05
CA LEU A 116 20.76 -3.42 -16.93
C LEU A 116 20.57 -4.74 -16.17
N GLU A 117 21.12 -4.83 -14.97
CA GLU A 117 21.03 -6.04 -14.14
C GLU A 117 19.60 -6.27 -13.63
N VAL A 118 18.92 -5.21 -13.15
CA VAL A 118 17.51 -5.25 -12.76
C VAL A 118 16.62 -5.62 -13.95
N GLU A 119 16.88 -5.08 -15.14
CA GLU A 119 16.12 -5.45 -16.33
C GLU A 119 16.28 -6.94 -16.69
N GLY A 120 17.47 -7.51 -16.49
CA GLY A 120 17.71 -8.94 -16.64
C GLY A 120 16.87 -9.77 -15.66
N LEU A 121 16.94 -9.44 -14.36
CA LEU A 121 16.21 -10.14 -13.31
C LEU A 121 14.69 -10.05 -13.48
N LEU A 122 14.17 -8.89 -13.90
CA LEU A 122 12.75 -8.70 -14.17
C LEU A 122 12.26 -9.55 -15.35
N LYS A 123 13.06 -9.70 -16.41
CA LYS A 123 12.73 -10.59 -17.54
C LYS A 123 12.70 -12.05 -17.14
N GLU A 124 13.53 -12.44 -16.17
CA GLU A 124 13.58 -13.80 -15.60
C GLU A 124 12.49 -14.04 -14.53
N GLY A 125 11.71 -13.03 -14.17
CA GLY A 125 10.66 -13.12 -13.14
C GLY A 125 11.20 -13.13 -11.71
N LYS A 126 12.48 -12.78 -11.51
CA LYS A 126 13.15 -12.81 -10.19
C LYS A 126 13.00 -11.47 -9.47
N ILE A 127 11.77 -11.20 -9.03
CA ILE A 127 11.40 -9.91 -8.43
C ILE A 127 12.17 -9.65 -7.12
N ASP A 128 12.28 -10.65 -6.23
CA ASP A 128 12.94 -10.50 -4.93
C ASP A 128 14.43 -10.17 -5.06
N GLU A 129 15.12 -10.76 -6.05
CA GLU A 129 16.53 -10.46 -6.34
C GLU A 129 16.69 -9.04 -6.88
N ALA A 130 15.76 -8.57 -7.73
CA ALA A 130 15.74 -7.20 -8.22
C ALA A 130 15.47 -6.19 -7.09
N GLU A 131 14.62 -6.53 -6.11
CA GLU A 131 14.39 -5.70 -4.92
C GLU A 131 15.61 -5.62 -4.01
N SER A 132 16.30 -6.75 -3.80
CA SER A 132 17.56 -6.78 -3.04
C SER A 132 18.62 -5.89 -3.69
N LEU A 133 18.75 -5.97 -5.02
CA LEU A 133 19.72 -5.17 -5.76
C LEU A 133 19.39 -3.66 -5.69
N LEU A 134 18.10 -3.30 -5.74
CA LEU A 134 17.67 -1.91 -5.50
C LEU A 134 18.04 -1.42 -4.10
N TYR A 135 17.94 -2.27 -3.07
CA TYR A 135 18.33 -1.92 -1.71
C TYR A 135 19.83 -1.62 -1.62
N ASP A 136 20.67 -2.49 -2.17
CA ASP A 136 22.12 -2.31 -2.20
C ASP A 136 22.53 -1.06 -2.99
N TYR A 137 21.84 -0.80 -4.11
CA TYR A 137 22.07 0.39 -4.91
C TYR A 137 21.76 1.69 -4.14
N LYS A 138 20.66 1.73 -3.40
CA LYS A 138 20.33 2.89 -2.54
C LYS A 138 21.38 3.12 -1.46
N TYR A 139 21.90 2.05 -0.87
CA TYR A 139 22.98 2.15 0.10
C TYR A 139 24.25 2.74 -0.52
N TYR A 140 24.65 2.25 -1.69
CA TYR A 140 25.77 2.79 -2.47
C TYR A 140 25.61 4.28 -2.78
N LEU A 141 24.43 4.69 -3.22
CA LEU A 141 24.12 6.10 -3.52
C LEU A 141 24.23 6.98 -2.27
N THR A 142 23.69 6.52 -1.15
CA THR A 142 23.76 7.22 0.14
C THR A 142 25.22 7.40 0.58
N GLU A 143 26.04 6.35 0.49
CA GLU A 143 27.45 6.41 0.84
C GLU A 143 28.22 7.38 -0.08
N THR A 144 27.85 7.42 -1.36
CA THR A 144 28.43 8.33 -2.36
C THR A 144 28.11 9.79 -2.02
N VAL A 145 26.86 10.08 -1.65
CA VAL A 145 26.43 11.42 -1.20
C VAL A 145 27.15 11.83 0.08
N GLU A 146 27.29 10.94 1.07
CA GLU A 146 28.00 11.25 2.32
C GLU A 146 29.49 11.54 2.11
N LYS A 147 30.14 10.84 1.17
CA LYS A 147 31.51 11.17 0.75
C LYS A 147 31.58 12.56 0.10
N ALA A 148 30.64 12.87 -0.78
CA ALA A 148 30.57 14.19 -1.43
C ALA A 148 30.35 15.32 -0.42
N LYS A 149 29.48 15.16 0.59
CA LYS A 149 29.25 16.16 1.64
C LYS A 149 30.53 16.50 2.39
N LYS A 150 31.32 15.48 2.76
CA LYS A 150 32.62 15.68 3.43
C LYS A 150 33.60 16.46 2.53
N GLU A 151 33.67 16.10 1.26
CA GLU A 151 34.56 16.77 0.30
C GLU A 151 34.11 18.19 -0.03
N GLY A 152 32.80 18.45 -0.12
CA GLY A 152 32.23 19.76 -0.36
C GLY A 152 32.46 20.72 0.81
N LEU A 153 32.26 20.25 2.05
CA LEU A 153 32.57 21.03 3.25
C LEU A 153 34.06 21.39 3.36
N GLU A 154 34.95 20.48 2.97
CA GLU A 154 36.39 20.74 2.94
C GLU A 154 36.75 21.82 1.91
N LEU A 155 36.18 21.75 0.70
CA LEU A 155 36.36 22.80 -0.31
C LEU A 155 35.77 24.14 0.13
N LYS A 156 34.65 24.13 0.84
CA LYS A 156 34.06 25.34 1.43
C LYS A 156 35.00 25.97 2.46
N ARG A 157 35.63 25.18 3.33
CA ARG A 157 36.65 25.68 4.26
C ARG A 157 37.83 26.34 3.53
N GLN A 158 38.36 25.67 2.51
CA GLN A 158 39.45 26.22 1.69
C GLN A 158 39.04 27.54 1.01
N TRP A 159 37.80 27.64 0.53
CA TRP A 159 37.27 28.87 -0.04
C TRP A 159 37.18 30.00 0.99
N ASP A 160 36.67 29.71 2.19
CA ASP A 160 36.52 30.70 3.26
C ASP A 160 37.86 31.22 3.79
N GLU A 161 38.89 30.37 3.83
CA GLU A 161 40.25 30.77 4.17
C GLU A 161 40.83 31.73 3.14
N VAL A 162 40.71 31.39 1.85
CA VAL A 162 41.16 32.28 0.77
C VAL A 162 40.39 33.61 0.84
N TRP A 163 39.08 33.58 1.08
CA TRP A 163 38.27 34.78 1.21
C TRP A 163 38.74 35.69 2.36
N LYS A 164 39.04 35.13 3.53
CA LYS A 164 39.53 35.89 4.69
C LYS A 164 40.86 36.60 4.43
N VAL A 165 41.82 35.92 3.78
CA VAL A 165 43.11 36.51 3.41
C VAL A 165 42.92 37.66 2.44
N THR A 166 42.09 37.48 1.41
CA THR A 166 41.82 38.51 0.40
C THR A 166 41.15 39.77 0.98
N VAL A 167 40.32 39.61 2.02
CA VAL A 167 39.66 40.74 2.71
C VAL A 167 40.60 41.44 3.69
N ALA A 168 41.55 40.72 4.30
CA ALA A 168 42.58 41.30 5.16
C ALA A 168 43.60 42.13 4.35
N GLU A 169 44.04 41.63 3.20
CA GLU A 169 44.99 42.35 2.31
C GLU A 169 44.39 43.67 1.76
N LYS A 170 43.08 43.70 1.49
CA LYS A 170 42.38 44.93 1.06
C LYS A 170 42.22 46.01 2.15
N LYS A 171 42.57 45.72 3.41
CA LYS A 171 42.51 46.69 4.53
C LYS A 171 43.87 47.31 4.90
N GLU A 172 45.00 46.78 4.42
CA GLU A 172 46.34 47.28 4.78
C GLU A 172 47.00 48.16 3.70
N GLU A 173 46.45 48.23 2.49
CA GLU A 173 47.06 48.97 1.37
C GLU A 173 46.54 50.42 1.25
N VAL A 174 46.59 51.19 2.34
CA VAL A 174 46.46 52.67 2.31
C VAL A 174 47.45 53.27 3.31
N SER A 175 48.75 53.32 2.96
CA SER A 175 49.68 54.23 3.61
C SER A 175 50.96 54.46 2.79
N LEU A 176 51.24 55.76 2.59
CA LEU A 176 52.52 56.41 2.28
C LEU A 176 53.08 56.34 0.85
N ASN A 177 52.57 57.31 0.07
CA ASN A 177 53.32 58.30 -0.71
C ASN A 177 54.81 58.46 -0.32
N GLU A 178 55.72 57.94 -1.15
CA GLU A 178 57.10 58.43 -1.31
C GLU A 178 57.83 57.70 -2.47
N LEU A 179 57.38 57.83 -3.73
CA LEU A 179 58.14 57.28 -4.88
C LEU A 179 57.84 57.95 -6.23
N LYS A 180 57.67 59.28 -6.21
CA LYS A 180 57.03 60.01 -7.31
C LYS A 180 57.85 60.16 -8.61
N ASN A 181 59.16 59.93 -8.63
CA ASN A 181 59.97 60.22 -9.83
C ASN A 181 60.55 58.99 -10.56
N GLU A 182 60.40 57.77 -10.04
CA GLU A 182 60.65 56.52 -10.79
C GLU A 182 59.35 55.91 -11.35
N MET A 183 58.20 56.35 -10.83
CA MET A 183 56.88 55.88 -11.21
C MET A 183 56.47 56.31 -12.63
N GLU A 184 56.83 57.49 -13.15
CA GLU A 184 56.31 57.98 -14.44
C GLU A 184 56.68 57.09 -15.65
N LYS A 185 57.85 56.45 -15.64
CA LYS A 185 58.25 55.50 -16.70
C LYS A 185 57.59 54.13 -16.56
N LYS A 186 57.39 53.65 -15.33
CA LYS A 186 56.66 52.40 -15.04
C LYS A 186 55.14 52.57 -15.20
N ILE A 187 54.60 53.76 -14.98
CA ILE A 187 53.18 54.10 -15.16
C ILE A 187 52.79 54.04 -16.64
N GLU A 188 53.65 54.48 -17.56
CA GLU A 188 53.35 54.45 -19.00
C GLU A 188 53.39 53.00 -19.56
N GLU A 189 54.34 52.17 -19.11
CA GLU A 189 54.37 50.74 -19.45
C GLU A 189 53.26 49.94 -18.77
N GLN A 190 52.91 50.27 -17.53
CA GLN A 190 51.76 49.67 -16.86
C GLN A 190 50.44 50.13 -17.48
N LYS A 191 50.29 51.38 -17.92
CA LYS A 191 49.10 51.86 -18.63
C LYS A 191 48.84 51.06 -19.90
N LYS A 192 49.86 50.82 -20.73
CA LYS A 192 49.71 49.98 -21.93
C LYS A 192 49.38 48.52 -21.62
N LYS A 193 49.95 47.96 -20.54
CA LYS A 193 49.56 46.62 -20.05
C LYS A 193 48.15 46.61 -19.49
N PHE A 194 47.75 47.67 -18.79
CA PHE A 194 46.44 47.84 -18.19
C PHE A 194 45.36 47.99 -19.26
N GLU A 195 45.58 48.79 -20.30
CA GLU A 195 44.67 48.92 -21.45
C GLU A 195 44.47 47.57 -22.16
N LYS A 196 45.55 46.82 -22.44
CA LYS A 196 45.44 45.46 -22.99
C LYS A 196 44.71 44.49 -22.07
N THR A 197 44.93 44.60 -20.76
CA THR A 197 44.23 43.77 -19.77
C THR A 197 42.75 44.16 -19.66
N GLN A 198 42.42 45.45 -19.85
CA GLN A 198 41.06 45.95 -19.82
C GLN A 198 40.27 45.54 -21.06
N GLU A 199 40.88 45.55 -22.25
CA GLU A 199 40.28 45.00 -23.47
C GLU A 199 40.06 43.49 -23.35
N HIS A 200 41.06 42.76 -22.84
CA HIS A 200 40.92 41.31 -22.65
C HIS A 200 39.86 40.97 -21.57
N ASN A 201 39.76 41.75 -20.51
CA ASN A 201 38.71 41.60 -19.50
C ASN A 201 37.31 41.90 -20.06
N LYS A 202 37.17 42.91 -20.91
CA LYS A 202 35.90 43.18 -21.61
C LYS A 202 35.50 42.01 -22.50
N GLU A 203 36.45 41.46 -23.25
CA GLU A 203 36.23 40.30 -24.13
C GLU A 203 35.84 39.04 -23.34
N ILE A 204 36.51 38.78 -22.21
CA ILE A 204 36.17 37.70 -21.27
C ILE A 204 34.77 37.89 -20.67
N GLU A 205 34.39 39.13 -20.31
CA GLU A 205 33.07 39.40 -19.73
C GLU A 205 31.93 39.24 -20.75
N THR A 206 32.17 39.53 -22.04
CA THR A 206 31.24 39.16 -23.13
C THR A 206 31.08 37.65 -23.25
N ILE A 207 32.17 36.89 -23.31
CA ILE A 207 32.12 35.41 -23.41
C ILE A 207 31.42 34.81 -22.19
N ARG A 208 31.66 35.36 -20.99
CA ARG A 208 31.04 34.88 -19.75
C ARG A 208 29.54 35.17 -19.72
N ASN A 209 29.10 36.31 -20.25
CA ASN A 209 27.68 36.62 -20.40
C ASN A 209 27.00 35.70 -21.42
N GLU A 210 27.63 35.41 -22.55
CA GLU A 210 27.12 34.46 -23.55
C GLU A 210 27.00 33.04 -22.98
N MET A 211 28.02 32.57 -22.26
CA MET A 211 27.94 31.29 -21.55
C MET A 211 26.84 31.26 -20.50
N ARG A 212 26.66 32.36 -19.74
CA ARG A 212 25.59 32.44 -18.73
C ARG A 212 24.21 32.34 -19.38
N ILE A 213 23.99 33.06 -20.48
CA ILE A 213 22.73 33.02 -21.25
C ILE A 213 22.48 31.61 -21.78
N SER A 214 23.49 30.98 -22.39
CA SER A 214 23.39 29.62 -22.92
C SER A 214 23.10 28.58 -21.83
N GLN A 215 23.73 28.71 -20.65
CA GLN A 215 23.46 27.84 -19.51
C GLN A 215 22.02 28.00 -19.02
N THR A 216 21.52 29.24 -18.86
CA THR A 216 20.12 29.48 -18.49
C THR A 216 19.13 28.95 -19.52
N GLU A 217 19.42 29.03 -20.83
CA GLU A 217 18.55 28.46 -21.86
C GLU A 217 18.51 26.93 -21.80
N VAL A 218 19.65 26.27 -21.54
CA VAL A 218 19.73 24.82 -21.32
C VAL A 218 18.93 24.42 -20.07
N ASP A 219 19.07 25.17 -18.98
CA ASP A 219 18.35 24.91 -17.73
C ASP A 219 16.84 25.10 -17.90
N TYR A 220 16.41 26.20 -18.53
CA TYR A 220 14.99 26.42 -18.86
C TYR A 220 14.43 25.32 -19.78
N GLY A 221 15.23 24.83 -20.73
CA GLY A 221 14.85 23.70 -21.58
C GLY A 221 14.64 22.40 -20.79
N ARG A 222 15.48 22.15 -19.78
CA ARG A 222 15.33 21.02 -18.85
C ARG A 222 14.09 21.17 -17.96
N TYR A 223 13.88 22.35 -17.38
CA TYR A 223 12.68 22.65 -16.59
C TYR A 223 11.40 22.46 -17.39
N ARG A 224 11.35 22.92 -18.65
CA ARG A 224 10.18 22.74 -19.51
C ARG A 224 9.89 21.26 -19.83
N LYS A 225 10.94 20.45 -20.02
CA LYS A 225 10.79 18.99 -20.20
C LYS A 225 10.30 18.32 -18.92
N MET A 226 10.80 18.75 -17.76
CA MET A 226 10.34 18.26 -16.46
C MET A 226 8.88 18.63 -16.19
N GLU A 227 8.49 19.87 -16.46
CA GLU A 227 7.12 20.35 -16.32
C GLU A 227 6.15 19.54 -17.21
N ASN A 228 6.52 19.30 -18.47
CA ASN A 228 5.71 18.46 -19.36
C ASN A 228 5.63 17.00 -18.89
N SER A 229 6.72 16.46 -18.34
CA SER A 229 6.73 15.10 -17.81
C SER A 229 5.84 14.98 -16.57
N LEU A 230 5.89 15.96 -15.66
CA LEU A 230 5.02 16.05 -14.49
C LEU A 230 3.55 16.20 -14.87
N LYS A 231 3.23 17.02 -15.89
CA LYS A 231 1.87 17.15 -16.42
C LYS A 231 1.35 15.84 -17.00
N ASN A 232 2.18 15.13 -17.78
CA ASN A 232 1.83 13.82 -18.33
C ASN A 232 1.64 12.76 -17.23
N MET A 233 2.41 12.87 -16.15
CA MET A 233 2.28 11.97 -15.01
C MET A 233 1.00 12.25 -14.22
N ALA A 234 0.66 13.52 -14.01
CA ALA A 234 -0.60 13.93 -13.37
C ALA A 234 -1.83 13.44 -14.15
N THR A 235 -1.85 13.61 -15.49
CA THR A 235 -2.95 13.10 -16.31
C THR A 235 -3.02 11.57 -16.28
N TRP A 236 -1.89 10.88 -16.26
CA TRP A 236 -1.85 9.43 -16.13
C TRP A 236 -2.41 8.94 -14.77
N TYR A 237 -2.12 9.66 -13.67
CA TYR A 237 -2.70 9.34 -12.36
C TYR A 237 -4.21 9.53 -12.34
N GLU A 238 -4.72 10.63 -12.91
CA GLU A 238 -6.17 10.85 -13.02
C GLU A 238 -6.86 9.73 -13.82
N GLU A 239 -6.25 9.28 -14.93
CA GLU A 239 -6.77 8.18 -15.76
C GLU A 239 -6.75 6.85 -15.00
N ARG A 240 -5.68 6.59 -14.23
CA ARG A 240 -5.52 5.38 -13.42
C ARG A 240 -6.51 5.34 -12.26
N GLU A 241 -6.73 6.45 -11.57
CA GLU A 241 -7.74 6.55 -10.50
C GLU A 241 -9.14 6.29 -11.03
N ARG A 242 -9.50 6.86 -12.19
CA ARG A 242 -10.78 6.57 -12.85
C ARG A 242 -10.93 5.08 -13.19
N THR A 243 -9.87 4.46 -13.69
CA THR A 243 -9.86 3.03 -14.04
C THR A 243 -10.01 2.14 -12.80
N LEU A 244 -9.32 2.47 -11.71
CA LEU A 244 -9.42 1.74 -10.44
C LEU A 244 -10.81 1.88 -9.82
N ALA A 245 -11.36 3.10 -9.80
CA ALA A 245 -12.73 3.34 -9.32
C ALA A 245 -13.76 2.53 -10.11
N TRP A 246 -13.61 2.45 -11.43
CA TRP A 246 -14.47 1.62 -12.28
C TRP A 246 -14.35 0.12 -11.95
N ARG A 247 -13.14 -0.40 -11.79
CA ARG A 247 -12.90 -1.81 -11.41
C ARG A 247 -13.44 -2.15 -10.02
N MET A 248 -13.30 -1.25 -9.06
CA MET A 248 -13.86 -1.42 -7.71
C MET A 248 -15.38 -1.53 -7.78
N LYS A 249 -16.04 -0.65 -8.55
CA LYS A 249 -17.49 -0.70 -8.76
C LYS A 249 -17.94 -1.98 -9.46
N GLU A 250 -17.17 -2.48 -10.42
CA GLU A 250 -17.44 -3.76 -11.09
C GLU A 250 -17.31 -4.95 -10.14
N MET A 251 -16.27 -4.97 -9.28
CA MET A 251 -16.09 -6.00 -8.26
C MET A 251 -17.21 -5.98 -7.22
N GLU A 252 -17.61 -4.79 -6.76
CA GLU A 252 -18.73 -4.63 -5.82
C GLU A 252 -20.04 -5.18 -6.40
N MET A 253 -20.33 -4.89 -7.68
CA MET A 253 -21.48 -5.48 -8.37
C MET A 253 -21.40 -7.01 -8.46
N LYS A 254 -20.22 -7.56 -8.78
CA LYS A 254 -20.02 -9.03 -8.84
C LYS A 254 -20.20 -9.68 -7.47
N MET A 255 -19.65 -9.07 -6.42
CA MET A 255 -19.78 -9.54 -5.04
C MET A 255 -21.24 -9.50 -4.57
N ASN A 256 -21.97 -8.45 -4.90
CA ASN A 256 -23.41 -8.38 -4.60
C ASN A 256 -24.19 -9.49 -5.29
N ARG A 257 -23.93 -9.76 -6.59
CA ARG A 257 -24.58 -10.88 -7.31
C ARG A 257 -24.29 -12.24 -6.67
N LEU A 258 -23.04 -12.48 -6.28
CA LEU A 258 -22.64 -13.73 -5.61
C LEU A 258 -23.32 -13.86 -4.25
N THR A 259 -23.42 -12.77 -3.49
CA THR A 259 -24.09 -12.77 -2.18
C THR A 259 -25.58 -13.07 -2.32
N THR A 260 -26.25 -12.44 -3.30
CA THR A 260 -27.66 -12.75 -3.61
C THR A 260 -27.84 -14.21 -4.03
N SER A 261 -26.97 -14.73 -4.89
CA SER A 261 -27.04 -16.13 -5.34
C SER A 261 -26.81 -17.11 -4.19
N LYS A 262 -25.87 -16.80 -3.28
CA LYS A 262 -25.62 -17.60 -2.09
C LYS A 262 -26.84 -17.63 -1.16
N ASN A 263 -27.47 -16.49 -0.94
CA ASN A 263 -28.65 -16.42 -0.08
C ASN A 263 -29.82 -17.24 -0.66
N LEU A 264 -30.03 -17.21 -1.98
CA LEU A 264 -31.04 -18.04 -2.65
C LEU A 264 -30.77 -19.54 -2.48
N LEU A 265 -29.51 -19.98 -2.59
CA LEU A 265 -29.15 -21.38 -2.37
C LEU A 265 -29.38 -21.83 -0.93
N VAL A 266 -29.13 -20.95 0.06
CA VAL A 266 -29.41 -21.24 1.47
C VAL A 266 -30.92 -21.32 1.74
N GLU A 267 -31.72 -20.48 1.09
CA GLU A 267 -33.20 -20.61 1.15
C GLU A 267 -33.67 -21.93 0.55
N GLU A 268 -33.15 -22.33 -0.63
CA GLU A 268 -33.46 -23.62 -1.22
C GLU A 268 -33.04 -24.80 -0.34
N GLU A 269 -31.84 -24.78 0.27
CA GLU A 269 -31.38 -25.83 1.18
C GLU A 269 -32.29 -25.97 2.42
N ASN A 270 -32.71 -24.85 3.02
CA ASN A 270 -33.63 -24.86 4.16
C ASN A 270 -35.01 -25.42 3.76
N ASP A 271 -35.51 -25.08 2.57
CA ASP A 271 -36.78 -25.62 2.05
C ASP A 271 -36.70 -27.15 1.85
N TYR A 272 -35.54 -27.66 1.41
CA TYR A 272 -35.31 -29.11 1.27
C TYR A 272 -35.26 -29.82 2.62
N GLU A 273 -34.61 -29.25 3.63
CA GLU A 273 -34.60 -29.82 4.99
C GLU A 273 -36.02 -29.87 5.58
N GLU A 274 -36.81 -28.80 5.45
CA GLU A 274 -38.20 -28.77 5.94
C GLU A 274 -39.13 -29.76 5.20
N LEU A 275 -38.88 -30.00 3.92
CA LEU A 275 -39.59 -31.02 3.15
C LEU A 275 -39.21 -32.44 3.58
N PHE A 276 -37.94 -32.66 3.91
CA PHE A 276 -37.43 -33.95 4.34
C PHE A 276 -37.96 -34.35 5.73
N ASP A 277 -37.99 -33.41 6.67
CA ASP A 277 -38.58 -33.64 8.01
C ASP A 277 -40.09 -33.96 7.91
N ARG A 278 -40.83 -33.20 7.10
CA ARG A 278 -42.25 -33.49 6.82
C ARG A 278 -42.47 -34.87 6.19
N PHE A 279 -41.54 -35.30 5.33
CA PHE A 279 -41.60 -36.62 4.73
C PHE A 279 -41.42 -37.73 5.78
N ILE A 280 -40.44 -37.59 6.68
CA ILE A 280 -40.22 -38.52 7.80
C ILE A 280 -41.46 -38.60 8.69
N ASP A 281 -41.99 -37.44 9.12
CA ASP A 281 -43.20 -37.38 9.95
C ASP A 281 -44.39 -38.07 9.27
N SER A 282 -44.53 -37.89 7.95
CA SER A 282 -45.59 -38.54 7.17
C SER A 282 -45.40 -40.06 7.06
N GLU A 283 -44.16 -40.54 6.93
CA GLU A 283 -43.85 -41.97 6.89
C GLU A 283 -44.14 -42.65 8.23
N GLU A 284 -43.83 -41.98 9.35
CA GLU A 284 -44.17 -42.45 10.68
C GLU A 284 -45.69 -42.48 10.92
N GLU A 285 -46.42 -41.48 10.46
CA GLU A 285 -47.88 -41.45 10.55
C GLU A 285 -48.53 -42.58 9.71
N VAL A 286 -48.01 -42.85 8.51
CA VAL A 286 -48.47 -44.00 7.70
C VAL A 286 -48.23 -45.32 8.43
N LYS A 287 -47.06 -45.52 9.07
CA LYS A 287 -46.79 -46.72 9.87
C LYS A 287 -47.77 -46.85 11.04
N ARG A 288 -48.08 -45.75 11.73
CA ARG A 288 -49.05 -45.73 12.83
C ARG A 288 -50.46 -46.09 12.34
N LEU A 289 -50.91 -45.49 11.24
CA LEU A 289 -52.22 -45.76 10.65
C LEU A 289 -52.33 -47.21 10.17
N ASN A 290 -51.30 -47.76 9.54
CA ASN A 290 -51.27 -49.18 9.17
C ASN A 290 -51.42 -50.09 10.39
N GLY A 291 -50.77 -49.76 11.51
CA GLY A 291 -50.97 -50.51 12.77
C GLY A 291 -52.41 -50.44 13.30
N VAL A 292 -53.10 -49.30 13.12
CA VAL A 292 -54.52 -49.16 13.47
C VAL A 292 -55.40 -50.00 12.54
N VAL A 293 -55.11 -50.00 11.24
CA VAL A 293 -55.83 -50.82 10.24
C VAL A 293 -55.68 -52.31 10.58
N ASP A 294 -54.46 -52.80 10.81
CA ASP A 294 -54.20 -54.19 11.21
C ASP A 294 -54.97 -54.59 12.48
N TYR A 295 -55.09 -53.67 13.44
CA TYR A 295 -55.87 -53.90 14.66
C TYR A 295 -57.37 -53.99 14.37
N LEU A 296 -57.89 -53.10 13.52
CA LEU A 296 -59.30 -53.10 13.13
C LEU A 296 -59.66 -54.34 12.32
N ASP A 297 -58.80 -54.77 11.41
CA ASP A 297 -58.99 -55.98 10.61
C ASP A 297 -59.07 -57.23 11.50
N LYS A 298 -58.12 -57.39 12.43
CA LYS A 298 -58.18 -58.48 13.43
C LYS A 298 -59.43 -58.42 14.30
N ARG A 299 -59.96 -57.22 14.56
CA ARG A 299 -61.19 -57.06 15.34
C ARG A 299 -62.42 -57.43 14.51
N LEU A 300 -62.42 -57.13 13.21
CA LEU A 300 -63.47 -57.51 12.27
C LEU A 300 -63.50 -59.03 12.07
N GLU A 301 -62.35 -59.67 11.85
CA GLU A 301 -62.26 -61.14 11.73
C GLU A 301 -62.89 -61.83 12.96
N LYS A 302 -62.50 -61.41 14.18
CA LYS A 302 -63.09 -61.96 15.42
C LYS A 302 -64.58 -61.69 15.55
N MET A 303 -65.08 -60.61 14.98
CA MET A 303 -66.50 -60.29 14.98
C MET A 303 -67.25 -61.17 14.00
N GLU A 304 -66.71 -61.39 12.81
CA GLU A 304 -67.24 -62.30 11.79
C GLU A 304 -67.31 -63.73 12.32
N GLU A 305 -66.24 -64.23 12.96
CA GLU A 305 -66.23 -65.55 13.61
C GLU A 305 -67.35 -65.69 14.65
N ARG A 306 -67.59 -64.64 15.45
CA ARG A 306 -68.68 -64.64 16.44
C ARG A 306 -70.05 -64.65 15.79
N TYR A 307 -70.25 -63.87 14.72
CA TYR A 307 -71.50 -63.86 13.99
C TYR A 307 -71.77 -65.20 13.33
N GLU A 308 -70.77 -65.81 12.71
CA GLU A 308 -70.91 -67.14 12.10
C GLU A 308 -71.29 -68.20 13.15
N MET A 309 -70.66 -68.17 14.33
CA MET A 309 -71.02 -69.03 15.44
C MET A 309 -72.47 -68.82 15.90
N ILE A 310 -72.92 -67.56 16.01
CA ILE A 310 -74.30 -67.23 16.42
C ILE A 310 -75.30 -67.73 15.37
N VAL A 311 -75.01 -67.50 14.08
CA VAL A 311 -75.88 -67.96 12.97
C VAL A 311 -75.97 -69.47 12.96
N ARG A 312 -74.85 -70.19 13.15
CA ARG A 312 -74.83 -71.65 13.22
C ARG A 312 -75.69 -72.17 14.39
N LYS A 313 -75.51 -71.61 15.59
CA LYS A 313 -76.31 -71.98 16.77
C LYS A 313 -77.80 -71.73 16.56
N MET A 314 -78.17 -70.57 16.01
CA MET A 314 -79.58 -70.30 15.69
C MET A 314 -80.14 -71.28 14.66
N GLY A 315 -79.33 -71.69 13.68
CA GLY A 315 -79.71 -72.73 12.73
C GLY A 315 -79.97 -74.08 13.39
N GLU A 316 -79.07 -74.52 14.28
CA GLU A 316 -79.21 -75.75 15.07
C GLU A 316 -80.47 -75.70 15.97
N GLU A 317 -80.68 -74.61 16.70
CA GLU A 317 -81.88 -74.41 17.55
C GLU A 317 -83.18 -74.41 16.72
N GLN A 318 -83.17 -73.80 15.54
CA GLN A 318 -84.34 -73.81 14.63
C GLN A 318 -84.64 -75.22 14.11
N GLU A 319 -83.61 -76.00 13.78
CA GLU A 319 -83.76 -77.39 13.35
C GLU A 319 -84.29 -78.28 14.48
N GLU A 320 -83.77 -78.14 15.70
CA GLU A 320 -84.28 -78.83 16.88
C GLU A 320 -85.76 -78.49 17.13
N THR A 321 -86.10 -77.20 17.12
CA THR A 321 -87.49 -76.73 17.28
C THR A 321 -88.40 -77.27 16.17
N ALA A 322 -87.92 -77.34 14.93
CA ALA A 322 -88.67 -77.89 13.80
C ALA A 322 -88.95 -79.39 13.98
N ASN A 323 -87.94 -80.14 14.42
CA ASN A 323 -88.05 -81.58 14.70
C ASN A 323 -89.02 -81.87 15.86
N GLU A 324 -88.94 -81.10 16.96
CA GLU A 324 -89.89 -81.19 18.08
C GLU A 324 -91.32 -80.91 17.62
N LEU A 325 -91.52 -79.84 16.82
CA LEU A 325 -92.83 -79.50 16.28
C LEU A 325 -93.39 -80.59 15.36
N GLU A 326 -92.54 -81.22 14.56
CA GLU A 326 -92.94 -82.35 13.71
C GLU A 326 -93.32 -83.59 14.53
N SER A 327 -92.58 -83.88 15.61
CA SER A 327 -92.93 -84.94 16.57
C SER A 327 -94.30 -84.68 17.21
N VAL A 328 -94.52 -83.49 17.74
CA VAL A 328 -95.80 -83.09 18.37
C VAL A 328 -96.95 -83.15 17.37
N LYS A 329 -96.74 -82.75 16.10
CA LYS A 329 -97.75 -82.89 15.04
C LYS A 329 -98.13 -84.34 14.79
N ARG A 330 -97.16 -85.26 14.83
CA ARG A 330 -97.41 -86.71 14.67
C ARG A 330 -98.22 -87.27 15.83
N GLU A 331 -97.81 -86.96 17.06
CA GLU A 331 -98.55 -87.37 18.27
C GLU A 331 -99.99 -86.84 18.28
N LEU A 332 -100.21 -85.58 17.87
CA LEU A 332 -101.54 -84.99 17.71
C LEU A 332 -102.38 -85.71 16.65
N MET A 333 -101.76 -86.14 15.55
CA MET A 333 -102.46 -86.87 14.48
C MET A 333 -102.85 -88.27 14.95
N GLU A 334 -101.96 -88.99 15.63
CA GLU A 334 -102.24 -90.29 16.24
C GLU A 334 -103.36 -90.20 17.29
N ALA A 335 -103.28 -89.22 18.19
CA ALA A 335 -104.32 -88.97 19.20
C ALA A 335 -105.68 -88.63 18.57
N LYS A 336 -105.67 -87.89 17.45
CA LYS A 336 -106.89 -87.59 16.68
C LYS A 336 -107.49 -88.85 16.04
N GLU A 337 -106.67 -89.70 15.42
CA GLU A 337 -107.12 -90.98 14.84
C GLU A 337 -107.65 -91.95 15.90
N GLU A 338 -107.06 -91.96 17.09
CA GLU A 338 -107.55 -92.76 18.22
C GLU A 338 -108.89 -92.25 18.73
N LEU A 339 -109.06 -90.92 18.80
CA LEU A 339 -110.35 -90.30 19.14
C LEU A 339 -111.43 -90.63 18.09
N GLU A 340 -111.10 -90.55 16.80
CA GLU A 340 -112.01 -90.92 15.70
C GLU A 340 -112.41 -92.40 15.79
N ARG A 341 -111.45 -93.31 16.03
CA ARG A 341 -111.74 -94.73 16.29
C ARG A 341 -112.64 -94.93 17.50
N PHE A 342 -112.42 -94.20 18.59
CA PHE A 342 -113.27 -94.30 19.79
C PHE A 342 -114.70 -93.83 19.52
N ILE A 343 -114.88 -92.80 18.69
CA ILE A 343 -116.19 -92.32 18.25
C ILE A 343 -116.88 -93.37 17.37
N ASP A 344 -116.19 -93.94 16.39
CA ASP A 344 -116.75 -94.96 15.48
C ASP A 344 -117.09 -96.29 16.16
N THR A 345 -116.47 -96.60 17.31
CA THR A 345 -116.75 -97.83 18.08
C THR A 345 -117.91 -97.65 19.08
N ASN A 346 -118.33 -96.41 19.38
CA ASN A 346 -119.38 -96.08 20.35
C ASN A 346 -120.66 -95.50 19.70
N ILE A 347 -120.79 -95.62 18.39
CA ILE A 347 -122.02 -95.41 17.60
C ILE A 347 -122.45 -96.78 17.05
#